data_AF-A0A2S9KFF7-F1
#
_entry.id   AF-A0A2S9KFF7-F1
#
_cell.length_a   1.000
_cell.length_b   1.000
_cell.length_c   1.000
_cell.angle_alpha   90.00
_cell.angle_beta   90.00
_cell.angle_gamma   90.00
#
_symmetry.space_group_name_H-M   'P 1'
#
loop_
_entity.id
_entity.type
_entity.pdbx_description
1 polymer ?
#
loop_
_entity_poly.entity_id
_entity_poly.type
_entity_poly.pdbx_seq_one_letter_code
_entity_poly.pdbx_strand_id
1 'polypeptide(L)' 'MPTIAERLWETAHTLPEPLLAEVLDFAEFLSARQARQEAARQSVTLASLCGGLRESTTFAGSPLDIQDQLRGVHSA' A
#
# COMPACT_ATOMS: atom_id res chain seq x y z
N MET A 1 18.38 -24.32 22.02
CA MET A 1 17.50 -24.64 20.88
C MET A 1 17.83 -23.64 19.79
N PRO A 2 18.23 -24.08 18.59
CA PRO A 2 18.58 -23.16 17.52
C PRO A 2 17.37 -22.32 17.10
N THR A 3 17.64 -21.09 16.67
CA THR A 3 16.60 -20.18 16.17
C THR A 3 16.00 -20.70 14.86
N ILE A 4 14.83 -20.19 14.46
CA ILE A 4 14.23 -20.57 13.17
C ILE A 4 15.15 -20.19 12.01
N ALA A 5 15.86 -19.05 12.11
CA ALA A 5 16.80 -18.60 11.09
C ALA A 5 18.01 -19.55 10.97
N GLU A 6 18.57 -19.99 12.09
CA GLU A 6 19.67 -20.97 12.12
C GLU A 6 19.21 -22.30 11.49
N ARG A 7 18.04 -22.81 11.87
CA ARG A 7 17.49 -24.05 11.29
C ARG A 7 17.22 -23.95 9.80
N LEU A 8 16.75 -22.79 9.32
CA LEU A 8 16.53 -22.53 7.90
C LEU A 8 17.86 -22.57 7.14
N TRP A 9 18.88 -21.89 7.65
CA TRP A 9 20.21 -21.91 7.05
C TRP A 9 20.81 -23.32 7.04
N GLU A 10 20.77 -24.03 8.18
CA GLU A 10 21.24 -25.40 8.30
C GLU A 10 20.57 -26.35 7.31
N THR A 11 19.27 -26.16 7.06
CA THR A 11 18.53 -26.98 6.09
C THR A 11 18.87 -26.58 4.65
N ALA A 12 18.84 -25.29 4.33
CA ALA A 12 18.97 -24.79 2.97
C ALA A 12 20.40 -24.96 2.41
N HIS A 13 21.45 -24.71 3.20
CA HIS A 13 22.83 -24.70 2.69
C HIS A 13 23.35 -26.09 2.25
N THR A 14 22.62 -27.17 2.55
CA THR A 14 22.94 -28.54 2.13
C THR A 14 22.22 -28.96 0.85
N LEU A 15 21.28 -28.15 0.37
CA LEU A 15 20.48 -28.45 -0.82
C LEU A 15 21.27 -28.17 -2.11
N PRO A 16 20.99 -28.91 -3.20
CA PRO A 16 21.53 -28.59 -4.52
C PRO A 16 20.90 -27.30 -5.09
N GLU A 17 21.64 -26.64 -5.99
CA GLU A 17 21.27 -25.34 -6.59
C GLU A 17 19.81 -25.24 -7.08
N PRO A 18 19.22 -26.26 -7.76
CA PRO A 18 17.82 -26.16 -8.20
C PRO A 18 16.82 -26.03 -7.04
N LEU A 19 17.07 -26.71 -5.93
CA LEU A 19 16.20 -26.63 -4.75
C LEU A 19 16.44 -25.35 -3.95
N LEU A 20 17.68 -24.83 -3.95
CA LEU A 20 17.97 -23.51 -3.40
C LEU A 20 17.21 -22.40 -4.15
N ALA A 21 17.10 -22.50 -5.48
CA ALA A 21 16.28 -21.58 -6.27
C ALA A 21 14.80 -21.62 -5.83
N GLU A 22 14.23 -22.81 -5.61
CA GLU A 22 12.85 -22.94 -5.11
C GLU A 22 12.67 -22.30 -3.72
N VAL A 23 13.66 -22.45 -2.82
CA VAL A 23 13.65 -21.81 -1.49
C VAL A 23 13.67 -20.28 -1.63
N LEU A 24 14.48 -19.76 -2.56
CA LEU A 24 14.57 -18.33 -2.83
C LEU A 24 13.25 -17.79 -3.40
N ASP A 25 12.68 -18.45 -4.42
CA ASP A 25 11.39 -18.09 -5.01
C ASP A 25 10.28 -18.03 -3.95
N PHE A 26 10.28 -18.99 -3.03
CA PHE A 26 9.31 -19.00 -1.93
C PHE A 26 9.53 -17.83 -0.95
N ALA A 27 10.77 -17.51 -0.60
CA ALA A 27 11.08 -16.38 0.28
C ALA A 27 10.66 -15.04 -0.34
N GLU A 28 10.89 -14.86 -1.64
CA GLU A 28 10.42 -13.70 -2.40
C GLU A 28 8.89 -13.61 -2.43
N PHE A 29 8.22 -14.74 -2.69
CA PHE A 29 6.76 -14.83 -2.62
C PHE A 29 6.21 -14.41 -1.25
N LEU A 30 6.82 -14.89 -0.15
CA LEU A 30 6.42 -14.53 1.21
C LEU A 30 6.55 -13.03 1.47
N SER A 31 7.65 -12.43 1.02
CA SER A 31 7.92 -11.00 1.15
C SER A 31 6.89 -10.18 0.37
N ALA A 32 6.62 -10.54 -0.89
CA ALA A 32 5.59 -9.90 -1.72
C ALA A 32 4.18 -10.09 -1.15
N ARG A 33 3.88 -11.25 -0.55
CA ARG A 33 2.61 -11.50 0.13
C ARG A 33 2.44 -10.62 1.35
N GLN A 34 3.47 -10.47 2.18
CA GLN A 34 3.43 -9.60 3.35
C GLN A 34 3.25 -8.13 2.94
N ALA A 35 3.97 -7.66 1.93
CA ALA A 35 3.81 -6.30 1.40
C ALA A 35 2.37 -6.03 0.90
N ARG A 36 1.76 -6.98 0.19
CA ARG A 36 0.35 -6.88 -0.24
C ARG A 36 -0.63 -6.84 0.94
N GLN A 37 -0.41 -7.67 1.96
CA GLN A 37 -1.25 -7.66 3.15
C GLN A 37 -1.14 -6.34 3.92
N GLU A 38 0.08 -5.79 4.01
CA GLU A 38 0.30 -4.51 4.64
C GLU A 38 -0.34 -3.36 3.84
N ALA A 39 -0.19 -3.37 2.51
CA ALA A 39 -0.90 -2.43 1.64
C ALA A 39 -2.43 -2.53 1.77
N ALA A 40 -2.97 -3.74 1.94
CA ALA A 40 -4.40 -3.95 2.18
C ALA A 40 -4.87 -3.48 3.57
N ARG A 41 -4.00 -3.51 4.59
CA ARG A 41 -4.30 -2.90 5.90
C ARG A 41 -4.25 -1.37 5.83
N GLN A 42 -3.34 -0.84 5.02
CA GLN A 42 -3.15 0.59 4.81
C GLN A 42 -4.09 1.17 3.74
N SER A 43 -4.92 0.34 3.09
CA SER A 43 -5.88 0.85 2.11
C SER A 43 -6.94 1.68 2.82
N VAL A 44 -6.84 2.99 2.66
CA VAL A 44 -7.85 3.96 3.10
C VAL A 44 -9.18 3.57 2.48
N THR A 45 -10.19 3.32 3.31
CA THR A 45 -11.53 3.00 2.83
C THR A 45 -12.12 4.19 2.07
N LEU A 46 -12.99 3.94 1.08
CA LEU A 46 -13.71 5.03 0.41
C LEU A 46 -14.50 5.90 1.40
N ALA A 47 -15.05 5.27 2.46
CA ALA A 47 -15.73 5.98 3.55
C ALA A 47 -14.81 6.95 4.29
N SER A 48 -13.53 6.61 4.48
CA SER A 48 -12.55 7.53 5.09
C SER A 48 -12.10 8.68 4.17
N LEU A 49 -12.42 8.64 2.89
CA LEU A 49 -12.22 9.77 1.96
C LEU A 49 -13.45 10.71 1.94
N CYS A 50 -14.61 10.26 2.42
CA CYS A 50 -15.82 11.08 2.49
C CYS A 50 -15.64 12.23 3.50
N GLY A 51 -15.88 13.46 3.04
CA GLY A 51 -15.84 14.64 3.91
C GLY A 51 -14.45 15.27 4.06
N GLY A 52 -13.39 14.74 3.43
CA GLY A 52 -12.06 15.37 3.45
C GLY A 52 -12.03 16.78 2.86
N LEU A 53 -12.98 17.10 1.97
CA LEU A 53 -13.14 18.44 1.40
C LEU A 53 -14.00 19.38 2.27
N ARG A 54 -14.58 18.90 3.37
CA ARG A 54 -15.49 19.70 4.22
C ARG A 54 -14.78 20.90 4.85
N GLU A 55 -13.49 20.76 5.18
CA GLU A 55 -12.68 21.85 5.75
C GLU A 55 -11.78 22.52 4.70
N SER A 56 -11.90 22.14 3.43
CA SER A 56 -11.14 22.77 2.35
C SER A 56 -11.63 24.20 2.15
N THR A 57 -10.71 25.17 2.14
CA THR A 57 -11.01 26.58 1.83
C THR A 57 -11.68 26.74 0.47
N THR A 58 -11.29 25.93 -0.53
CA THR A 58 -11.88 25.93 -1.88
C THR A 58 -13.37 25.56 -1.91
N PHE A 59 -13.83 24.75 -0.95
CA PHE A 59 -15.22 24.26 -0.89
C PHE A 59 -15.95 24.77 0.36
N ALA A 60 -15.35 25.72 1.07
CA ALA A 60 -15.92 26.39 2.23
C ALA A 60 -16.81 27.55 1.78
N GLY A 61 -18.02 27.23 1.29
CA GLY A 61 -18.94 28.23 0.78
C GLY A 61 -20.25 27.63 0.28
N SER A 62 -21.17 28.47 -0.19
CA SER A 62 -22.37 27.95 -0.83
C SER A 62 -21.99 27.28 -2.17
N PRO A 63 -22.65 26.18 -2.57
CA PRO A 63 -22.33 25.49 -3.82
C PRO A 63 -22.43 26.40 -5.05
N LEU A 64 -23.31 27.40 -5.03
CA LEU A 64 -23.51 28.34 -6.13
C LEU A 64 -22.35 29.33 -6.23
N ASP A 65 -21.87 29.86 -5.10
CA ASP A 65 -20.73 30.80 -5.08
C ASP A 65 -19.45 30.11 -5.55
N ILE A 66 -19.23 28.87 -5.12
CA ILE A 66 -18.09 28.05 -5.55
C ILE A 66 -18.15 27.79 -7.06
N GLN A 67 -19.33 27.46 -7.60
CA GLN A 67 -19.51 27.24 -9.04
C GLN A 67 -19.25 28.49 -9.86
N ASP A 68 -19.71 29.66 -9.38
CA ASP A 68 -19.50 30.91 -10.09
C ASP A 68 -18.01 31.31 -10.10
N GLN A 69 -17.34 31.14 -8.96
CA GLN A 69 -15.91 31.39 -8.82
C GLN A 69 -15.07 30.49 -9.74
N LEU A 70 -15.36 29.18 -9.81
CA LEU A 70 -14.65 28.25 -10.70
C LEU A 70 -14.88 28.54 -12.19
N ARG A 71 -16.08 29.02 -12.55
CA ARG A 71 -16.44 29.37 -13.93
C ARG A 71 -15.76 30.67 -14.37
N GLY A 72 -15.59 31.63 -13.46
CA GLY A 72 -14.90 32.90 -13.72
C GLY A 72 -13.39 32.75 -13.98
N VAL A 73 -12.73 31.71 -13.47
CA VAL A 73 -11.28 31.48 -13.66
C VAL A 73 -10.91 31.09 -15.10
N HIS A 74 -11.86 30.65 -15.92
CA HIS A 74 -11.62 30.29 -17.33
C HIS A 74 -11.79 31.47 -18.33
N SER A 75 -11.95 32.70 -17.86
CA SER A 75 -12.17 33.89 -18.71
C SER A 75 -10.99 34.87 -18.73
N ALA A 76 -9.75 34.41 -18.49
CA ALA A 76 -8.53 35.21 -18.64
C ALA A 76 -7.58 34.60 -19.68
#